data_AF-A0A355W7T2-F1
#
_entry.id   AF-A0A355W7T2-F1
#
_cell.length_a   1.000
_cell.length_b   1.000
_cell.length_c   1.000
_cell.angle_alpha   90.00
_cell.angle_beta   90.00
_cell.angle_gamma   90.00
#
_symmetry.space_group_name_H-M   'P 1'
#
loop_
_entity.id
_entity.type
_entity.pdbx_description
1 polymer ?
#
loop_
_entity_poly.entity_id
_entity_poly.type
_entity_poly.pdbx_seq_one_letter_code
_entity_poly.pdbx_strand_id
1 'polypeptide(L)' 'MKKALMTGVTGQDGAYLSQFLLEKDYEVHGIKRRSSSFNTSRVDHLYRDPYEENVRFFMHYGDLTDATNLIRIIFFRSIF' A
#
# COMPACT_ATOMS: atom_id res chain seq x y z
N MET A 1 7.23 13.01 7.79
CA MET A 1 6.47 11.75 7.73
C MET A 1 7.39 10.60 7.37
N LYS A 2 7.23 9.45 8.04
CA LYS A 2 7.96 8.22 7.68
C LYS A 2 7.14 7.44 6.64
N LYS A 3 7.80 6.93 5.60
CA LYS A 3 7.17 6.12 4.54
C LYS A 3 7.48 4.63 4.77
N ALA A 4 6.48 3.77 4.65
CA ALA A 4 6.62 2.31 4.77
C ALA A 4 6.11 1.64 3.49
N LEU A 5 6.90 0.73 2.92
CA LEU A 5 6.52 -0.08 1.76
C LEU A 5 6.28 -1.52 2.23
N MET A 6 5.10 -2.07 1.91
CA MET A 6 4.65 -3.38 2.34
C MET A 6 4.27 -4.25 1.15
N THR A 7 4.87 -5.44 1.09
CA THR A 7 4.48 -6.50 0.15
C THR A 7 3.46 -7.42 0.83
N GLY A 8 2.48 -7.94 0.09
CA GLY A 8 1.45 -8.80 0.70
C GLY A 8 0.48 -8.04 1.62
N VAL A 9 0.27 -6.74 1.38
CA VAL A 9 -0.59 -5.85 2.18
C VAL A 9 -2.03 -6.37 2.36
N THR A 10 -2.52 -7.16 1.41
CA THR A 10 -3.87 -7.75 1.42
C THR A 10 -3.99 -9.01 2.29
N GLY A 11 -2.87 -9.49 2.87
CA GLY A 11 -2.85 -10.56 3.85
C GLY A 11 -3.41 -10.12 5.22
N GLN A 12 -3.53 -11.07 6.14
CA GLN A 12 -3.99 -10.78 7.51
C GLN A 12 -3.00 -9.86 8.23
N ASP A 13 -1.73 -10.25 8.29
CA ASP A 13 -0.68 -9.49 8.98
C ASP A 13 -0.44 -8.13 8.30
N GLY A 14 -0.52 -8.10 6.97
CA GLY A 14 -0.39 -6.89 6.17
C GLY A 14 -1.44 -5.84 6.52
N ALA A 15 -2.69 -6.24 6.70
CA ALA A 15 -3.78 -5.35 7.09
C ALA A 15 -3.58 -4.79 8.51
N TYR A 16 -3.29 -5.65 9.49
CA TYR A 16 -3.05 -5.21 10.88
C TYR A 16 -1.84 -4.29 11.02
N LEU A 17 -0.72 -4.63 10.36
CA LEU A 17 0.48 -3.80 10.41
C LEU A 17 0.26 -2.46 9.68
N SER A 18 -0.50 -2.45 8.58
CA SER A 18 -0.86 -1.19 7.90
C SER A 18 -1.64 -0.26 8.83
N GLN A 19 -2.63 -0.78 9.54
CA GLN A 19 -3.40 -0.01 10.51
C GLN A 19 -2.50 0.54 11.63
N PHE A 20 -1.67 -0.31 12.22
CA PHE A 20 -0.73 0.09 13.28
C PHE A 20 0.25 1.19 12.83
N LEU A 21 0.74 1.11 11.58
CA LEU A 21 1.63 2.12 11.02
C LEU A 21 0.90 3.44 10.75
N LEU A 22 -0.32 3.38 10.23
CA LEU A 22 -1.15 4.57 9.99
C LEU A 22 -1.47 5.33 11.29
N GLU A 23 -1.70 4.60 12.39
CA GLU A 23 -1.87 5.17 13.75
C GLU A 23 -0.59 5.83 14.28
N LYS A 24 0.59 5.38 13.83
CA LYS A 24 1.90 5.96 14.16
C LYS A 24 2.32 7.10 13.25
N ASP A 25 1.41 7.66 12.47
CA ASP A 25 1.69 8.74 11.51
C ASP A 25 2.69 8.33 10.40
N TYR A 26 2.65 7.05 10.00
CA TYR A 26 3.32 6.61 8.79
C TYR A 26 2.43 6.78 7.57
N GLU A 27 3.08 7.00 6.45
CA GLU A 27 2.53 6.80 5.13
C GLU A 27 2.80 5.35 4.70
N VAL A 28 1.75 4.60 4.40
CA VAL A 28 1.83 3.17 4.11
C VAL A 28 1.53 2.93 2.63
N HIS A 29 2.44 2.23 1.98
CA HIS A 29 2.36 1.84 0.58
C HIS A 29 2.28 0.33 0.48
N GLY A 30 1.14 -0.19 0.04
CA GLY A 30 0.95 -1.61 -0.17
C GLY A 30 1.19 -2.00 -1.62
N ILE A 31 1.88 -3.12 -1.85
CA ILE A 31 2.00 -3.76 -3.16
C ILE A 31 0.96 -4.88 -3.24
N LYS A 32 0.09 -4.80 -4.25
CA LYS A 32 -0.86 -5.85 -4.60
C LYS A 32 -0.57 -6.42 -5.99
N ARG A 33 -0.71 -7.74 -6.14
CA ARG A 33 -0.66 -8.39 -7.46
C ARG A 33 -1.90 -7.99 -8.26
N ARG A 34 -1.79 -7.93 -9.59
CA ARG A 34 -3.00 -7.89 -10.42
C ARG A 34 -3.76 -9.21 -10.24
N SER A 35 -5.02 -9.11 -9.83
CA SER A 35 -5.94 -10.24 -9.79
C SER A 35 -7.24 -9.81 -10.43
N SER A 36 -7.91 -10.73 -11.14
CA SER A 36 -9.22 -10.52 -11.75
C SER A 36 -10.35 -10.42 -10.72
N SER A 37 -10.10 -10.83 -9.48
CA SER A 37 -11.03 -10.77 -8.36
C SER A 37 -10.63 -9.70 -7.35
N PHE A 38 -11.62 -9.04 -6.73
CA PHE A 38 -11.43 -8.10 -5.63
C PHE A 38 -10.89 -8.83 -4.39
N ASN A 39 -9.56 -8.83 -4.22
CA ASN A 39 -8.86 -9.38 -3.06
C ASN A 39 -8.52 -8.33 -1.99
N THR A 40 -9.20 -7.17 -2.00
CA THR A 40 -8.92 -6.03 -1.11
C THR A 40 -9.86 -5.95 0.09
N SER A 41 -10.78 -6.90 0.28
CA SER A 41 -11.78 -6.86 1.37
C SER A 41 -11.21 -6.62 2.77
N ARG A 42 -9.96 -7.05 3.04
CA ARG A 42 -9.26 -6.83 4.31
C ARG A 42 -8.65 -5.45 4.48
N VAL A 43 -8.44 -4.70 3.40
CA VAL A 43 -7.85 -3.35 3.40
C VAL A 43 -8.80 -2.29 2.85
N ASP A 44 -9.98 -2.67 2.37
CA ASP A 44 -11.00 -1.74 1.85
C ASP A 44 -11.42 -0.70 2.90
N HIS A 45 -11.49 -1.08 4.18
CA HIS A 45 -11.80 -0.13 5.26
C HIS A 45 -10.67 0.86 5.58
N LEU A 46 -9.43 0.53 5.17
CA LEU A 46 -8.27 1.44 5.23
C LEU A 46 -8.19 2.32 3.99
N TYR A 47 -8.87 1.93 2.92
CA TYR A 47 -8.94 2.70 1.70
C TYR A 47 -9.96 3.82 1.87
N ARG A 48 -9.45 5.04 2.02
CA ARG A 48 -10.27 6.26 2.00
C ARG A 48 -10.26 6.83 0.60
N ASP A 49 -11.34 7.53 0.27
CA ASP A 49 -11.46 8.21 -1.01
C ASP A 49 -10.26 9.17 -1.18
N PRO A 50 -9.51 9.15 -2.30
CA PRO A 50 -8.41 10.09 -2.55
C PRO A 50 -8.82 11.58 -2.47
N TYR A 51 -10.12 11.90 -2.47
CA TYR A 51 -10.65 13.25 -2.24
C TYR A 51 -10.80 13.62 -0.75
N GLU A 52 -10.60 12.70 0.20
CA GLU A 52 -10.56 13.02 1.64
C GLU A 52 -9.19 13.57 2.06
N GLU A 53 -9.19 14.55 2.96
CA GLU A 53 -7.96 15.08 3.54
C GLU A 53 -7.30 14.03 4.46
N ASN A 54 -5.99 13.80 4.29
CA ASN A 54 -5.15 12.85 5.05
C ASN A 54 -5.21 11.36 4.63
N VAL A 55 -5.44 11.05 3.35
CA VAL A 55 -5.17 9.69 2.85
C VAL A 55 -3.68 9.38 2.92
N ARG A 56 -3.29 8.50 3.84
CA ARG A 56 -1.91 8.04 4.04
C ARG A 56 -1.69 6.58 3.62
N PHE A 57 -2.71 5.92 3.09
CA PHE A 57 -2.66 4.53 2.64
C PHE A 57 -2.78 4.46 1.11
N PHE A 58 -1.77 3.90 0.45
CA PHE A 58 -1.68 3.85 -1.01
C PHE A 58 -1.45 2.43 -1.48
N MET A 59 -2.21 1.99 -2.49
CA MET A 59 -2.04 0.68 -3.10
C MET A 59 -1.43 0.78 -4.49
N HIS A 60 -0.36 0.03 -4.72
CA HIS A 60 0.37 -0.05 -5.98
C HIS A 60 0.24 -1.45 -6.58
N TYR A 61 0.07 -1.52 -7.89
CA TYR A 61 0.13 -2.79 -8.59
C TYR A 61 1.58 -3.18 -8.87
N GLY A 62 1.99 -4.31 -8.31
CA GLY A 62 3.31 -4.87 -8.53
C GLY A 62 3.40 -6.35 -8.23
N ASP A 63 4.45 -6.96 -8.78
CA ASP A 63 4.80 -8.35 -8.57
C ASP A 63 6.27 -8.42 -8.10
N LEU A 64 6.53 -9.31 -7.15
CA LEU A 64 7.89 -9.52 -6.62
C LEU A 64 8.82 -10.13 -7.67
N THR A 65 8.27 -10.76 -8.71
CA THR A 65 9.05 -11.32 -9.81
C THR A 65 9.45 -10.28 -10.87
N ASP A 66 8.89 -9.07 -10.82
CA ASP A 66 9.16 -7.98 -11.77
C ASP A 66 9.97 -6.86 -11.09
N ALA A 67 11.29 -6.95 -11.22
CA ALA A 67 12.21 -5.98 -10.62
C ALA A 67 12.01 -4.55 -11.16
N THR A 68 11.66 -4.38 -12.44
CA THR A 68 11.43 -3.05 -13.05
C THR A 68 10.21 -2.37 -12.44
N ASN A 69 9.13 -3.13 -12.21
CA ASN A 69 7.96 -2.62 -11.53
C ASN A 69 8.26 -2.20 -10.07
N LEU A 70 8.99 -3.02 -9.33
CA LEU A 70 9.40 -2.69 -7.95
C LEU A 70 10.25 -1.43 -7.88
N ILE A 71 11.24 -1.30 -8.77
CA ILE A 71 12.05 -0.09 -8.91
C ILE A 71 11.13 1.11 -9.14
N ARG A 72 10.17 1.00 -10.07
CA ARG A 72 9.24 2.09 -10.34
C ARG A 72 8.44 2.49 -9.10
N ILE A 73 7.91 1.53 -8.32
CA ILE A 73 7.13 1.82 -7.10
C ILE A 73 7.99 2.53 -6.05
N ILE A 74 9.24 2.10 -5.87
CA ILE A 74 10.16 2.68 -4.90
C ILE A 74 10.55 4.11 -5.30
N PHE A 75 10.91 4.32 -6.58
CA PHE A 75 11.42 5.61 -7.04
C PHE A 75 10.33 6.64 -7.32
N PHE A 76 9.14 6.24 -7.78
CA PHE A 76 8.06 7.16 -8.18
C PHE A 76 7.59 8.08 -7.05
N ARG A 77 7.63 7.62 -5.79
CA ARG A 77 7.28 8.45 -4.60
C ARG A 77 8.47 8.91 -3.77
N SER A 78 9.71 8.67 -4.21
CA SER A 78 10.88 9.32 -3.63
C SER A 78 11.08 10.75 -4.16
N ILE A 79 10.50 11.05 -5.33
CA ILE A 79 10.65 12.32 -6.05
C ILE A 79 9.54 13.34 -5.71
N PHE A 80 8.48 12.93 -5.01
CA PHE A 80 7.37 13.79 -4.55
C PHE A 80 7.12 13.69 -3.04
#